data_AF-A0A964UY23-F1
#
_entry.id   AF-A0A964UY23-F1
#
_cell.length_a   1.000
_cell.length_b   1.000
_cell.length_c   1.000
_cell.angle_alpha   90.00
_cell.angle_beta   90.00
_cell.angle_gamma   90.00
#
_symmetry.space_group_name_H-M   'P 1'
#
loop_
_entity.id
_entity.type
_entity.pdbx_description
1 polymer ?
#
loop_
_entity_poly.entity_id
_entity_poly.type
_entity_poly.pdbx_seq_one_letter_code
_entity_poly.pdbx_strand_id
1 'polypeptide(L)'
;MNLRELARAASDTIADRLATQDAVRGLNLKQGWWPQSLAHGAVGVALLHIERARTGHGPWQRTHDWLACAAADPTVGGRDSHLYYGAPALAFALHTAAADQPGRYARALNTLDLYITTEIRRRLDRAHDRIDRGEMPELSEFDAIRGLTGMGALLAHRGEHPELLQDVLTYLLRLTEPVKHDGELLPGWWSHLGPSGKPSADHPEGHANNGMAHGIAGPLSLLAIAARRGVTVPGQLEAIGRILGWLDQWQQSGPTGPWWPYWITRA
;
A
#
# COMPACT_ATOMS: atom_id res chain seq x y z
N MET A 1 -10.09 17.33 31.01
CA MET A 1 -9.05 16.69 30.18
C MET A 1 -9.23 17.18 28.75
N ASN A 2 -8.21 17.81 28.17
CA ASN A 2 -8.31 18.28 26.78
C ASN A 2 -8.23 17.09 25.80
N LEU A 3 -8.58 17.29 24.53
CA LEU A 3 -8.58 16.23 23.52
C LEU A 3 -7.22 15.52 23.36
N ARG A 4 -6.11 16.22 23.56
CA ARG A 4 -4.76 15.62 23.48
C ARG A 4 -4.48 14.69 24.65
N GLU A 5 -4.88 15.08 25.85
CA GLU A 5 -4.73 14.24 27.04
C GLU A 5 -5.59 12.97 26.96
N LEU A 6 -6.83 13.09 26.47
CA LEU A 6 -7.71 11.96 26.17
C LEU A 6 -7.08 11.01 25.13
N ALA A 7 -6.56 11.57 24.03
CA ALA A 7 -5.90 10.78 23.00
C ALA A 7 -4.64 10.05 23.54
N ARG A 8 -3.84 10.73 24.38
CA ARG A 8 -2.67 10.12 25.01
C ARG A 8 -3.06 8.99 25.96
N ALA A 9 -4.03 9.20 26.85
CA ALA A 9 -4.51 8.17 27.77
C ALA A 9 -5.09 6.95 27.03
N ALA A 10 -5.81 7.17 25.93
CA ALA A 10 -6.29 6.09 25.07
C ALA A 10 -5.11 5.33 24.42
N SER A 11 -4.10 6.03 23.91
CA SER A 11 -2.88 5.42 23.36
C SER A 11 -2.11 4.61 24.41
N ASP A 12 -1.96 5.14 25.63
CA ASP A 12 -1.29 4.45 26.74
C ASP A 12 -2.01 3.14 27.06
N THR A 13 -3.33 3.19 27.21
CA THR A 13 -4.17 2.01 27.48
C THR A 13 -4.03 0.95 26.39
N ILE A 14 -4.05 1.35 25.11
CA ILE A 14 -3.89 0.41 24.00
C ILE A 14 -2.49 -0.19 23.98
N ALA A 15 -1.45 0.64 24.16
CA ALA A 15 -0.06 0.19 24.12
C ALA A 15 0.28 -0.76 25.27
N ASP A 16 -0.30 -0.55 26.46
CA ASP A 16 -0.07 -1.44 27.60
C ASP A 16 -0.83 -2.77 27.44
N ARG A 17 -2.02 -2.77 26.84
CA ARG A 17 -2.71 -4.03 26.45
C ARG A 17 -1.95 -4.79 25.38
N LEU A 18 -1.15 -4.10 24.57
CA LEU A 18 -0.30 -4.66 23.52
C LEU A 18 1.18 -4.67 23.94
N ALA A 19 1.47 -4.69 25.25
CA ALA A 19 2.85 -4.67 25.74
C ALA A 19 3.58 -6.00 25.47
N THR A 20 2.86 -7.12 25.44
CA THR A 20 3.42 -8.46 25.23
C THR A 20 2.60 -9.26 24.22
N GLN A 21 3.24 -10.24 23.58
CA GLN A 21 2.64 -11.10 22.55
C GLN A 21 1.58 -12.04 23.12
N ASP A 22 1.74 -12.47 24.37
CA ASP A 22 0.78 -13.35 25.05
C ASP A 22 -0.58 -12.68 25.23
N ALA A 23 -0.62 -11.36 25.38
CA ALA A 23 -1.87 -10.60 25.47
C ALA A 23 -2.70 -10.69 24.18
N VAL A 24 -2.08 -10.99 23.03
CA VAL A 24 -2.77 -11.09 21.74
C VAL A 24 -3.18 -12.51 21.39
N ARG A 25 -2.47 -13.52 21.91
CA ARG A 25 -2.83 -14.94 21.70
C ARG A 25 -4.22 -15.30 22.25
N GLY A 26 -4.73 -14.54 23.23
CA GLY A 26 -6.09 -14.69 23.78
C GLY A 26 -7.18 -13.93 23.02
N LEU A 27 -6.85 -13.14 22.00
CA LEU A 27 -7.82 -12.36 21.24
C LEU A 27 -8.42 -13.19 20.11
N ASN A 28 -9.72 -13.46 20.18
CA ASN A 28 -10.50 -14.08 19.10
C ASN A 28 -10.74 -13.06 17.97
N LEU A 29 -9.69 -12.75 17.21
CA LEU A 29 -9.75 -11.84 16.07
C LEU A 29 -10.55 -12.48 14.92
N LYS A 30 -11.61 -11.80 14.45
CA LYS A 30 -12.46 -12.29 13.34
C LYS A 30 -11.67 -12.62 12.07
N GLN A 31 -10.61 -11.86 11.79
CA GLN A 31 -9.75 -12.04 10.61
C GLN A 31 -8.56 -12.98 10.86
N GLY A 32 -8.45 -13.54 12.07
CA GLY A 32 -7.30 -14.30 12.52
C GLY A 32 -6.11 -13.42 12.95
N TRP A 33 -5.08 -14.08 13.49
CA TRP A 33 -3.82 -13.46 13.90
C TRP A 33 -2.73 -13.74 12.87
N TRP A 34 -2.26 -12.70 12.18
CA TRP A 34 -1.32 -12.84 11.07
C TRP A 34 -0.05 -12.05 11.39
N PRO A 35 0.98 -12.63 12.02
CA PRO A 35 2.13 -11.90 12.56
C PRO A 35 2.76 -10.90 11.57
N GLN A 36 2.90 -11.29 10.31
CA GLN A 36 3.51 -10.49 9.24
C GLN A 36 2.59 -9.43 8.61
N SER A 37 1.37 -9.22 9.14
CA SER A 37 0.40 -8.24 8.62
C SER A 37 0.53 -6.88 9.31
N LEU A 38 0.43 -5.80 8.52
CA LEU A 38 0.24 -4.45 9.04
C LEU A 38 -1.15 -4.26 9.66
N ALA A 39 -2.18 -4.91 9.10
CA ALA A 39 -3.58 -4.67 9.49
C ALA A 39 -4.04 -5.55 10.66
N HIS A 40 -3.54 -6.79 10.74
CA HIS A 40 -4.05 -7.81 11.67
C HIS A 40 -2.92 -8.56 12.41
N GLY A 41 -1.78 -7.91 12.60
CA GLY A 41 -0.53 -8.58 12.97
C GLY A 41 0.43 -7.80 13.83
N ALA A 42 1.53 -8.48 14.16
CA ALA A 42 2.63 -7.96 14.97
C ALA A 42 3.33 -6.77 14.30
N VAL A 43 3.38 -6.71 12.97
CA VAL A 43 3.99 -5.56 12.25
C VAL A 43 3.24 -4.27 12.57
N GLY A 44 1.90 -4.27 12.55
CA GLY A 44 1.11 -3.10 12.91
C GLY A 44 1.29 -2.68 14.37
N VAL A 45 1.38 -3.65 15.28
CA VAL A 45 1.65 -3.39 16.70
C VAL A 45 3.07 -2.85 16.91
N ALA A 46 4.05 -3.31 16.13
CA ALA A 46 5.40 -2.77 16.16
C ALA A 46 5.43 -1.28 15.79
N LEU A 47 4.66 -0.84 14.78
CA LEU A 47 4.56 0.58 14.41
C LEU A 47 4.03 1.46 15.55
N LEU A 48 3.02 0.99 16.30
CA LEU A 48 2.56 1.67 17.51
C LEU A 48 3.72 1.89 18.50
N HIS A 49 4.49 0.83 18.80
CA HIS A 49 5.60 0.93 19.75
C HIS A 49 6.78 1.74 19.20
N ILE A 50 7.01 1.75 17.88
CA ILE A 50 8.00 2.64 17.22
C ILE A 50 7.65 4.10 17.49
N GLU A 51 6.41 4.53 17.22
CA GLU A 51 6.00 5.93 17.45
C GLU A 51 6.03 6.30 18.94
N ARG A 52 5.68 5.38 19.82
CA ARG A 52 5.78 5.61 21.26
C ARG A 52 7.22 5.73 21.74
N ALA A 53 8.12 4.87 21.26
CA ALA A 53 9.52 4.93 21.62
C ALA A 53 10.18 6.23 21.11
N ARG A 54 9.89 6.62 19.86
CA ARG A 54 10.35 7.89 19.28
C ARG A 54 9.91 9.11 20.09
N THR A 55 8.70 9.07 20.63
CA THR A 55 8.15 10.18 21.43
C THR A 55 8.45 10.07 22.93
N GLY A 56 9.24 9.08 23.37
CA GLY A 56 9.61 8.89 24.78
C GLY A 56 8.52 8.29 25.67
N HIS A 57 7.45 7.74 25.09
CA HIS A 57 6.31 7.17 25.80
C HIS A 57 6.36 5.63 25.89
N GLY A 58 7.51 5.01 25.59
CA GLY A 58 7.70 3.58 25.71
C GLY A 58 9.13 3.16 25.38
N PRO A 59 9.56 1.96 25.79
CA PRO A 59 10.90 1.47 25.49
C PRO A 59 10.98 0.89 24.07
N TRP A 60 12.12 1.09 23.40
CA TRP A 60 12.45 0.43 22.13
C TRP A 60 12.46 -1.10 22.20
N GLN A 61 12.54 -1.68 23.40
CA GLN A 61 12.46 -3.13 23.59
C GLN A 61 11.12 -3.69 23.09
N ARG A 62 9.98 -3.02 23.35
CA ARG A 62 8.67 -3.47 22.88
C ARG A 62 8.62 -3.53 21.35
N THR A 63 9.20 -2.52 20.67
CA THR A 63 9.36 -2.54 19.21
C THR A 63 10.12 -3.77 18.76
N HIS A 64 11.26 -4.08 19.40
CA HIS A 64 12.08 -5.22 19.04
C HIS A 64 11.33 -6.55 19.21
N ASP A 65 10.63 -6.72 20.33
CA ASP A 65 9.91 -7.96 20.63
C ASP A 65 8.76 -8.20 19.62
N TRP A 66 8.05 -7.15 19.21
CA TRP A 66 7.00 -7.26 18.18
C TRP A 66 7.56 -7.53 16.78
N LEU A 67 8.68 -6.89 16.41
CA LEU A 67 9.37 -7.19 15.14
C LEU A 67 9.90 -8.63 15.12
N ALA A 68 10.46 -9.11 16.23
CA ALA A 68 10.89 -10.50 16.38
C ALA A 68 9.71 -11.47 16.29
N CYS A 69 8.56 -11.13 16.87
CA CYS A 69 7.33 -11.91 16.73
C CYS A 69 6.85 -11.98 15.28
N ALA A 70 6.90 -10.87 14.53
CA ALA A 70 6.55 -10.85 13.12
C ALA A 70 7.49 -11.71 12.26
N ALA A 71 8.77 -11.81 12.65
CA ALA A 71 9.81 -12.56 11.95
C ALA A 71 10.04 -13.98 12.49
N ALA A 72 9.18 -14.49 13.39
CA ALA A 72 9.36 -15.79 14.02
C ALA A 72 9.22 -16.95 13.03
N ASP A 73 8.30 -16.82 12.07
CA ASP A 73 8.09 -17.76 10.97
C ASP A 73 8.79 -17.26 9.69
N PRO A 74 9.11 -18.17 8.74
CA PRO A 74 9.64 -17.78 7.43
C PRO A 74 8.81 -16.65 6.80
N THR A 75 9.50 -15.58 6.40
CA THR A 75 8.83 -14.41 5.85
C THR A 75 8.25 -14.70 4.46
N VAL A 76 6.99 -14.36 4.25
CA VAL A 76 6.34 -14.48 2.94
C VAL A 76 6.89 -13.39 2.02
N GLY A 77 7.74 -13.76 1.07
CA GLY A 77 8.37 -12.84 0.10
C GLY A 77 8.00 -13.07 -1.36
N GLY A 78 7.05 -13.98 -1.63
CA GLY A 78 6.62 -14.34 -2.99
C GLY A 78 5.39 -13.55 -3.48
N ARG A 79 4.62 -14.17 -4.38
CA ARG A 79 3.43 -13.59 -5.01
C ARG A 79 2.40 -13.06 -4.02
N ASP A 80 2.27 -13.70 -2.85
CA ASP A 80 1.30 -13.34 -1.81
C ASP A 80 1.75 -12.18 -0.92
N SER A 81 2.99 -11.69 -1.09
CA SER A 81 3.52 -10.57 -0.29
C SER A 81 3.12 -9.23 -0.90
N HIS A 82 2.88 -8.23 -0.06
CA HIS A 82 2.53 -6.87 -0.48
C HIS A 82 2.76 -5.89 0.66
N LEU A 83 2.56 -4.58 0.44
CA LEU A 83 2.82 -3.56 1.47
C LEU A 83 2.17 -3.87 2.83
N TYR A 84 0.98 -4.48 2.83
CA TYR A 84 0.22 -4.81 4.04
C TYR A 84 0.47 -6.22 4.60
N TYR A 85 1.28 -7.06 3.95
CA TYR A 85 1.58 -8.42 4.41
C TYR A 85 2.92 -8.98 3.91
N GLY A 86 3.65 -9.67 4.79
CA GLY A 86 4.86 -10.39 4.42
C GLY A 86 6.11 -9.52 4.42
N ALA A 87 7.07 -9.83 3.54
CA ALA A 87 8.36 -9.15 3.45
C ALA A 87 8.26 -7.63 3.29
N PRO A 88 7.39 -7.07 2.41
CA PRO A 88 7.27 -5.62 2.26
C PRO A 88 6.74 -4.93 3.53
N ALA A 89 5.75 -5.53 4.21
CA ALA A 89 5.23 -5.03 5.49
C ALA A 89 6.29 -5.01 6.58
N LEU A 90 7.05 -6.11 6.71
CA LEU A 90 8.11 -6.22 7.71
C LEU A 90 9.25 -5.23 7.40
N ALA A 91 9.64 -5.10 6.13
CA ALA A 91 10.66 -4.14 5.69
C ALA A 91 10.23 -2.68 5.97
N PHE A 92 8.94 -2.36 5.76
CA PHE A 92 8.39 -1.06 6.13
C PHE A 92 8.63 -0.76 7.61
N ALA A 93 8.18 -1.63 8.52
CA ALA A 93 8.31 -1.40 9.97
C ALA A 93 9.77 -1.41 10.45
N LEU A 94 10.62 -2.30 9.91
CA LEU A 94 12.06 -2.33 10.21
C LEU A 94 12.75 -1.04 9.78
N HIS A 95 12.43 -0.52 8.60
CA HIS A 95 12.99 0.74 8.12
C HIS A 95 12.51 1.92 8.97
N THR A 96 11.21 1.96 9.33
CA THR A 96 10.68 2.99 10.23
C THR A 96 11.38 2.99 11.59
N ALA A 97 11.70 1.81 12.15
CA ALA A 97 12.46 1.71 13.40
C ALA A 97 13.94 2.08 13.24
N ALA A 98 14.54 1.76 12.09
CA ALA A 98 15.96 2.00 11.83
C ALA A 98 16.34 3.49 11.78
N ALA A 99 15.38 4.38 11.51
CA ALA A 99 15.60 5.84 11.56
C ALA A 99 16.12 6.32 12.93
N ASP A 100 15.68 5.67 14.02
CA ASP A 100 16.07 5.99 15.39
C ASP A 100 16.97 4.90 16.02
N GLN A 101 17.18 3.78 15.32
CA GLN A 101 17.99 2.63 15.74
C GLN A 101 18.95 2.22 14.61
N PRO A 102 19.91 3.10 14.24
CA PRO A 102 20.75 2.90 13.06
C PRO A 102 21.55 1.59 13.16
N GLY A 103 21.61 0.86 12.04
CA GLY A 103 22.36 -0.40 11.92
C GLY A 103 21.71 -1.63 12.54
N ARG A 104 20.80 -1.49 13.52
CA ARG A 104 20.20 -2.61 14.27
C ARG A 104 19.50 -3.64 13.38
N TYR A 105 18.84 -3.16 12.32
CA TYR A 105 18.03 -3.98 11.42
C TYR A 105 18.61 -4.14 10.02
N ALA A 106 19.83 -3.66 9.77
CA ALA A 106 20.42 -3.59 8.43
C ALA A 106 20.50 -4.95 7.73
N ARG A 107 20.90 -6.01 8.45
CA ARG A 107 20.95 -7.37 7.88
C ARG A 107 19.58 -7.87 7.46
N ALA A 108 18.56 -7.68 8.29
CA ALA A 108 17.20 -8.14 7.99
C ALA A 108 16.65 -7.39 6.77
N LEU A 109 16.83 -6.07 6.73
CA LEU A 109 16.44 -5.23 5.61
C LEU A 109 17.10 -5.68 4.29
N ASN A 110 18.44 -5.83 4.27
CA ASN A 110 19.15 -6.29 3.08
C ASN A 110 18.63 -7.64 2.55
N THR A 111 18.28 -8.58 3.44
CA THR A 111 17.69 -9.86 3.03
C THR A 111 16.31 -9.66 2.42
N LEU A 112 15.44 -8.86 3.05
CA LEU A 112 14.08 -8.62 2.57
C LEU A 112 14.08 -7.89 1.22
N ASP A 113 14.99 -6.93 1.02
CA ASP A 113 15.09 -6.15 -0.20
C ASP A 113 15.38 -7.04 -1.43
N LEU A 114 16.11 -8.15 -1.29
CA LEU A 114 16.31 -9.12 -2.37
C LEU A 114 14.98 -9.74 -2.83
N TYR A 115 14.11 -10.15 -1.89
CA TYR A 115 12.81 -10.72 -2.21
C TYR A 115 11.86 -9.68 -2.78
N ILE A 116 11.82 -8.50 -2.16
CA ILE A 116 10.96 -7.38 -2.55
C ILE A 116 11.29 -6.94 -3.98
N THR A 117 12.56 -6.65 -4.28
CA THR A 117 12.97 -6.18 -5.61
C THR A 117 12.71 -7.23 -6.69
N THR A 118 12.92 -8.52 -6.37
CA THR A 118 12.62 -9.62 -7.28
C THR A 118 11.12 -9.71 -7.57
N GLU A 119 10.26 -9.61 -6.57
CA GLU A 119 8.81 -9.69 -6.78
C GLU A 119 8.28 -8.46 -7.52
N ILE A 120 8.79 -7.25 -7.24
CA ILE A 120 8.41 -6.04 -7.98
C ILE A 120 8.73 -6.21 -9.47
N ARG A 121 9.95 -6.64 -9.83
CA ARG A 121 10.32 -6.87 -11.23
C ARG A 121 9.38 -7.87 -11.92
N ARG A 122 9.10 -9.00 -11.27
CA ARG A 122 8.16 -10.00 -11.80
C ARG A 122 6.74 -9.46 -11.98
N ARG A 123 6.30 -8.53 -11.14
CA ARG A 123 4.97 -7.90 -11.25
C ARG A 123 4.95 -6.88 -12.37
N LEU A 124 6.03 -6.12 -12.54
CA LEU A 124 6.19 -5.19 -13.66
C LEU A 124 6.17 -5.93 -14.99
N ASP A 125 6.93 -7.02 -15.12
CA ASP A 125 6.94 -7.85 -16.34
C ASP A 125 5.52 -8.32 -16.70
N ARG A 126 4.81 -8.91 -15.72
CA ARG A 126 3.42 -9.38 -15.90
C ARG A 126 2.47 -8.25 -16.29
N ALA A 127 2.61 -7.09 -15.65
CA ALA A 127 1.77 -5.93 -15.90
C ALA A 127 2.02 -5.34 -17.29
N HIS A 128 3.28 -5.27 -17.73
CA HIS A 128 3.63 -4.82 -19.07
C HIS A 128 3.12 -5.79 -20.14
N ASP A 129 3.33 -7.10 -19.95
CA ASP A 129 2.80 -8.13 -20.85
C ASP A 129 1.28 -8.05 -20.99
N ARG A 130 0.56 -7.79 -19.88
CA ARG A 130 -0.89 -7.57 -19.90
C ARG A 130 -1.26 -6.34 -20.73
N ILE A 131 -0.61 -5.20 -20.50
CA ILE A 131 -0.87 -3.96 -21.25
C ILE A 131 -0.63 -4.19 -22.74
N ASP A 132 0.44 -4.91 -23.10
CA ASP A 132 0.78 -5.20 -24.51
C ASP A 132 -0.26 -6.11 -25.19
N ARG A 133 -0.99 -6.93 -24.43
CA ARG A 133 -2.14 -7.71 -24.90
C ARG A 133 -3.45 -6.91 -24.94
N GLY A 134 -3.47 -5.67 -24.45
CA GLY A 134 -4.69 -4.85 -24.36
C GLY A 134 -5.68 -5.35 -23.31
N GLU A 135 -5.20 -6.08 -22.30
CA GLU A 135 -6.03 -6.67 -21.24
C GLU A 135 -6.24 -5.70 -20.07
N MET A 136 -7.42 -5.81 -19.45
CA MET A 136 -7.76 -5.03 -18.25
C MET A 136 -6.99 -5.51 -17.01
N PRO A 137 -6.54 -4.59 -16.14
CA PRO A 137 -5.84 -4.95 -14.91
C PRO A 137 -6.78 -5.54 -13.85
N GLU A 138 -6.20 -6.35 -12.98
CA GLU A 138 -6.76 -6.59 -11.65
C GLU A 138 -6.44 -5.41 -10.72
N LEU A 139 -7.31 -5.13 -9.74
CA LEU A 139 -7.01 -4.09 -8.72
C LEU A 139 -5.72 -4.41 -7.95
N SER A 140 -5.49 -5.69 -7.62
CA SER A 140 -4.28 -6.18 -6.94
C SER A 140 -2.99 -5.99 -7.73
N GLU A 141 -3.06 -5.66 -9.02
CA GLU A 141 -1.87 -5.35 -9.81
C GLU A 141 -1.36 -3.95 -9.52
N PHE A 142 -2.25 -2.96 -9.43
CA PHE A 142 -1.86 -1.55 -9.34
C PHE A 142 -2.13 -0.89 -8.00
N ASP A 143 -3.03 -1.42 -7.17
CA ASP A 143 -3.54 -0.67 -6.03
C ASP A 143 -2.51 -0.40 -4.91
N ALA A 144 -2.93 0.41 -3.92
CA ALA A 144 -2.06 0.80 -2.80
C ALA A 144 -1.92 -0.28 -1.71
N ILE A 145 -2.82 -1.27 -1.66
CA ILE A 145 -2.86 -2.28 -0.59
C ILE A 145 -2.02 -3.51 -0.96
N ARG A 146 -2.23 -4.02 -2.17
CA ARG A 146 -1.67 -5.25 -2.72
C ARG A 146 -0.76 -5.00 -3.92
N GLY A 147 -1.04 -3.95 -4.69
CA GLY A 147 -0.41 -3.70 -5.97
C GLY A 147 0.90 -2.94 -5.96
N LEU A 148 1.38 -2.65 -7.17
CA LEU A 148 2.63 -1.97 -7.44
C LEU A 148 2.67 -0.54 -6.89
N THR A 149 1.54 0.13 -6.68
CA THR A 149 1.53 1.42 -5.98
C THR A 149 1.99 1.29 -4.54
N GLY A 150 1.49 0.29 -3.79
CA GLY A 150 1.95 0.04 -2.43
C GLY A 150 3.43 -0.30 -2.36
N MET A 151 3.90 -1.11 -3.32
CA MET A 151 5.32 -1.47 -3.42
C MET A 151 6.20 -0.26 -3.79
N GLY A 152 5.74 0.60 -4.69
CA GLY A 152 6.42 1.86 -5.03
C GLY A 152 6.48 2.83 -3.86
N ALA A 153 5.42 2.90 -3.04
CA ALA A 153 5.43 3.67 -1.81
C ALA A 153 6.48 3.16 -0.81
N LEU A 154 6.67 1.83 -0.71
CA LEU A 154 7.75 1.25 0.08
C LEU A 154 9.13 1.63 -0.46
N LEU A 155 9.37 1.51 -1.77
CA LEU A 155 10.65 1.93 -2.39
C LEU A 155 10.93 3.41 -2.12
N ALA A 156 9.93 4.28 -2.29
CA ALA A 156 10.05 5.71 -2.03
C ALA A 156 10.25 6.03 -0.53
N HIS A 157 9.77 5.17 0.38
CA HIS A 157 10.03 5.30 1.81
C HIS A 157 11.45 4.86 2.15
N ARG A 158 11.89 3.71 1.62
CA ARG A 158 13.23 3.14 1.81
C ARG A 158 14.32 4.07 1.27
N GLY A 159 14.06 4.74 0.15
CA GLY A 159 15.06 5.53 -0.55
C GLY A 159 16.15 4.69 -1.21
N GLU A 160 15.89 3.40 -1.38
CA GLU A 160 16.78 2.42 -2.01
C GLU A 160 16.17 1.99 -3.35
N HIS A 161 17.01 1.63 -4.32
CA HIS A 161 16.62 1.25 -5.69
C HIS A 161 15.81 2.34 -6.43
N PRO A 162 16.36 3.56 -6.60
CA PRO A 162 15.68 4.65 -7.31
C PRO A 162 15.28 4.26 -8.74
N GLU A 163 16.08 3.43 -9.41
CA GLU A 163 15.77 2.87 -10.73
C GLU A 163 14.50 2.03 -10.73
N LEU A 164 14.32 1.17 -9.73
CA LEU A 164 13.14 0.31 -9.64
C LEU A 164 11.88 1.12 -9.28
N LEU A 165 12.04 2.19 -8.50
CA LEU A 165 10.94 3.13 -8.28
C LEU A 165 10.54 3.82 -9.60
N GLN A 166 11.50 4.25 -10.41
CA GLN A 166 11.22 4.84 -11.73
C GLN A 166 10.51 3.84 -12.65
N ASP A 167 10.85 2.56 -12.61
CA ASP A 167 10.15 1.51 -13.36
C ASP A 167 8.68 1.38 -12.90
N VAL A 168 8.44 1.40 -11.58
CA VAL A 168 7.07 1.40 -11.03
C VAL A 168 6.29 2.64 -11.46
N LEU A 169 6.90 3.83 -11.42
CA LEU A 169 6.24 5.05 -11.89
C LEU A 169 5.92 4.94 -13.39
N THR A 170 6.87 4.49 -14.21
CA THR A 170 6.68 4.28 -15.66
C THR A 170 5.54 3.31 -15.95
N TYR A 171 5.43 2.23 -15.18
CA TYR A 171 4.28 1.34 -15.25
C TYR A 171 2.96 2.07 -14.93
N LEU A 172 2.90 2.87 -13.86
CA LEU A 172 1.70 3.63 -13.51
C LEU A 172 1.32 4.66 -14.58
N LEU A 173 2.27 5.22 -15.32
CA LEU A 173 1.98 6.05 -16.49
C LEU A 173 1.24 5.20 -17.55
N ARG A 174 1.79 4.04 -17.92
CA ARG A 174 1.16 3.13 -18.90
C ARG A 174 -0.22 2.67 -18.45
N LEU A 175 -0.42 2.42 -17.15
CA LEU A 175 -1.73 2.06 -16.58
C LEU A 175 -2.80 3.13 -16.83
N THR A 176 -2.42 4.41 -16.93
CA THR A 176 -3.39 5.48 -17.17
C THR A 176 -3.79 5.63 -18.63
N GLU A 177 -3.06 5.01 -19.57
CA GLU A 177 -3.42 5.06 -20.99
C GLU A 177 -4.75 4.34 -21.24
N PRO A 178 -5.66 4.90 -22.06
CA PRO A 178 -6.95 4.27 -22.32
C PRO A 178 -6.83 2.85 -22.90
N VAL A 179 -7.70 1.95 -22.45
CA VAL A 179 -7.82 0.58 -22.97
C VAL A 179 -9.05 0.47 -23.86
N LYS A 180 -8.93 -0.20 -25.01
CA LYS A 180 -10.06 -0.42 -25.91
C LYS A 180 -10.75 -1.74 -25.56
N HIS A 181 -12.04 -1.70 -25.25
CA HIS A 181 -12.85 -2.89 -24.95
C HIS A 181 -14.25 -2.75 -25.54
N ASP A 182 -14.70 -3.77 -26.28
CA ASP A 182 -15.99 -3.77 -27.00
C ASP A 182 -16.22 -2.55 -27.89
N GLY A 183 -15.15 -2.03 -28.51
CA GLY A 183 -15.22 -0.86 -29.39
C GLY A 183 -15.14 0.49 -28.68
N GLU A 184 -15.22 0.53 -27.36
CA GLU A 184 -15.13 1.75 -26.55
C GLU A 184 -13.73 1.96 -25.98
N LEU A 185 -13.38 3.22 -25.71
CA LEU A 185 -12.18 3.58 -24.94
C LEU A 185 -12.56 3.78 -23.48
N LEU A 186 -12.01 2.92 -22.62
CA LEU A 186 -12.16 2.96 -21.17
C LEU A 186 -10.87 3.49 -20.53
N PRO A 187 -10.91 4.05 -19.31
CA PRO A 187 -9.69 4.35 -18.58
C PRO A 187 -8.84 3.09 -18.37
N GLY A 188 -7.51 3.20 -18.46
CA GLY A 188 -6.63 2.03 -18.41
C GLY A 188 -6.63 1.23 -17.10
N TRP A 189 -7.24 1.77 -16.03
CA TRP A 189 -7.47 1.08 -14.75
C TRP A 189 -8.88 0.49 -14.60
N TRP A 190 -9.64 0.38 -15.70
CA TRP A 190 -10.91 -0.34 -15.69
C TRP A 190 -10.69 -1.81 -15.33
N SER A 191 -11.46 -2.34 -14.38
CA SER A 191 -11.31 -3.71 -13.86
C SER A 191 -12.66 -4.41 -13.81
N HIS A 192 -12.70 -5.69 -14.16
CA HIS A 192 -13.87 -6.56 -13.96
C HIS A 192 -13.93 -7.17 -12.55
N LEU A 193 -12.84 -7.07 -11.79
CA LEU A 193 -12.75 -7.61 -10.44
C LEU A 193 -12.99 -6.53 -9.40
N GLY A 194 -13.79 -6.87 -8.38
CA GLY A 194 -13.92 -6.08 -7.17
C GLY A 194 -12.73 -6.27 -6.23
N PRO A 195 -12.67 -5.53 -5.10
CA PRO A 195 -11.56 -5.59 -4.13
C PRO A 195 -11.25 -6.96 -3.54
N SER A 196 -12.21 -7.90 -3.58
CA SER A 196 -12.02 -9.28 -3.16
C SER A 196 -11.21 -10.13 -4.17
N GLY A 197 -10.92 -9.59 -5.35
CA GLY A 197 -10.33 -10.33 -6.48
C GLY A 197 -11.34 -11.21 -7.22
N LYS A 198 -12.64 -11.04 -6.94
CA LYS A 198 -13.72 -11.78 -7.60
C LYS A 198 -14.51 -10.85 -8.51
N PRO A 199 -15.12 -11.38 -9.60
CA PRO A 199 -16.07 -10.62 -10.39
C PRO A 199 -17.14 -9.98 -9.51
N SER A 200 -17.46 -8.72 -9.78
CA SER A 200 -18.53 -8.03 -9.07
C SER A 200 -19.87 -8.40 -9.70
N ALA A 201 -20.79 -8.99 -8.91
CA ALA A 201 -22.15 -9.24 -9.37
C ALA A 201 -22.91 -7.94 -9.68
N ASP A 202 -22.58 -6.86 -8.97
CA ASP A 202 -23.20 -5.54 -9.16
C ASP A 202 -22.66 -4.83 -10.41
N HIS A 203 -21.46 -5.20 -10.88
CA HIS A 203 -20.76 -4.55 -12.00
C HIS A 203 -20.15 -5.59 -12.95
N PRO A 204 -20.99 -6.36 -13.67
CA PRO A 204 -20.53 -7.43 -14.55
C PRO A 204 -19.66 -6.92 -15.70
N GLU A 205 -19.88 -5.68 -16.15
CA GLU A 205 -19.09 -5.02 -17.20
C GLU A 205 -17.82 -4.34 -16.65
N GLY A 206 -17.55 -4.47 -15.35
CA GLY A 206 -16.44 -3.85 -14.66
C GLY A 206 -16.68 -2.40 -14.24
N HIS A 207 -15.62 -1.79 -13.73
CA HIS A 207 -15.66 -0.45 -13.17
C HIS A 207 -14.29 0.25 -13.21
N ALA A 208 -14.32 1.57 -13.18
CA ALA A 208 -13.20 2.39 -12.76
C ALA A 208 -13.36 2.76 -11.27
N ASN A 209 -12.42 2.31 -10.44
CA ASN A 209 -12.42 2.58 -9.00
C ASN A 209 -11.67 3.89 -8.69
N ASN A 210 -12.33 4.82 -8.00
CA ASN A 210 -11.77 6.13 -7.64
C ASN A 210 -11.08 6.14 -6.26
N GLY A 211 -11.19 5.07 -5.49
CA GLY A 211 -10.73 5.01 -4.10
C GLY A 211 -9.21 5.02 -3.90
N MET A 212 -8.79 5.40 -2.69
CA MET A 212 -7.36 5.41 -2.31
C MET A 212 -6.77 4.01 -2.18
N ALA A 213 -7.53 3.07 -1.61
CA ALA A 213 -7.02 1.73 -1.31
C ALA A 213 -6.88 0.88 -2.57
N HIS A 214 -7.93 0.83 -3.38
CA HIS A 214 -8.10 -0.09 -4.51
C HIS A 214 -8.31 0.59 -5.86
N GLY A 215 -8.21 1.92 -5.93
CA GLY A 215 -8.54 2.71 -7.11
C GLY A 215 -7.43 3.68 -7.51
N ILE A 216 -7.75 4.53 -8.48
CA ILE A 216 -6.78 5.40 -9.16
C ILE A 216 -6.20 6.50 -8.27
N ALA A 217 -6.86 6.84 -7.15
CA ALA A 217 -6.33 7.82 -6.21
C ALA A 217 -5.07 7.32 -5.49
N GLY A 218 -4.89 5.99 -5.36
CA GLY A 218 -3.63 5.38 -4.92
C GLY A 218 -2.46 5.73 -5.85
N PRO A 219 -2.47 5.27 -7.12
CA PRO A 219 -1.49 5.64 -8.13
C PRO A 219 -1.24 7.15 -8.22
N LEU A 220 -2.30 7.97 -8.22
CA LEU A 220 -2.19 9.43 -8.21
C LEU A 220 -1.34 9.94 -7.05
N SER A 221 -1.58 9.42 -5.84
CA SER A 221 -0.84 9.85 -4.65
C SER A 221 0.65 9.52 -4.75
N LEU A 222 1.02 8.34 -5.27
CA LEU A 222 2.42 7.96 -5.44
C LEU A 222 3.10 8.83 -6.51
N LEU A 223 2.47 9.02 -7.66
CA LEU A 223 2.98 9.87 -8.74
C LEU A 223 3.20 11.31 -8.25
N ALA A 224 2.24 11.87 -7.50
CA ALA A 224 2.34 13.22 -6.96
C ALA A 224 3.41 13.33 -5.86
N ILE A 225 3.49 12.38 -4.94
CA ILE A 225 4.50 12.37 -3.87
C ILE A 225 5.91 12.22 -4.45
N ALA A 226 6.11 11.33 -5.42
CA ALA A 226 7.39 11.16 -6.11
C ALA A 226 7.83 12.47 -6.79
N ALA A 227 6.93 13.11 -7.54
CA ALA A 227 7.20 14.40 -8.18
C ALA A 227 7.57 15.49 -7.17
N ARG A 228 6.84 15.59 -6.05
CA ARG A 228 7.14 16.54 -4.97
C ARG A 228 8.49 16.29 -4.29
N ARG A 229 9.01 15.07 -4.36
CA ARG A 229 10.34 14.68 -3.85
C ARG A 229 11.43 14.76 -4.91
N GLY A 230 11.14 15.25 -6.11
CA GLY A 230 12.10 15.37 -7.20
C GLY A 230 12.39 14.06 -7.94
N VAL A 231 11.61 13.00 -7.71
CA VAL A 231 11.69 11.75 -8.46
C VAL A 231 10.62 11.77 -9.55
N THR A 232 11.05 12.00 -10.79
CA THR A 232 10.16 12.08 -11.95
C THR A 232 10.61 11.18 -13.09
N VAL A 233 9.66 10.70 -13.87
CA VAL A 233 9.87 10.05 -15.17
C VAL A 233 9.18 10.86 -16.29
N PRO A 234 9.66 10.79 -17.55
CA PRO A 234 9.00 11.48 -18.67
C PRO A 234 7.53 11.07 -18.80
N GLY A 235 6.62 12.04 -18.96
CA GLY A 235 5.18 11.78 -19.07
C GLY A 235 4.41 11.75 -17.74
N GLN A 236 5.08 11.93 -16.60
CA GLN A 236 4.45 11.77 -15.29
C GLN A 236 3.40 12.85 -14.97
N LEU A 237 3.64 14.11 -15.38
CA LEU A 237 2.68 15.20 -15.15
C LEU A 237 1.45 15.04 -16.05
N GLU A 238 1.65 14.54 -17.26
CA GLU A 238 0.58 14.22 -18.22
C GLU A 238 -0.31 13.10 -17.68
N ALA A 239 0.29 12.03 -17.13
CA ALA A 239 -0.47 10.96 -16.47
C ALA A 239 -1.24 11.47 -15.24
N ILE A 240 -0.64 12.32 -14.41
CA ILE A 240 -1.35 12.99 -13.30
C ILE A 240 -2.53 13.82 -13.84
N GLY A 241 -2.31 14.61 -14.89
CA GLY A 241 -3.35 15.42 -15.53
C GLY A 241 -4.52 14.58 -16.05
N ARG A 242 -4.24 13.40 -16.63
CA ARG A 242 -5.27 12.45 -17.08
C ARG A 242 -6.12 11.92 -15.93
N ILE A 243 -5.50 11.54 -14.82
CA ILE A 243 -6.22 11.07 -13.64
C ILE A 243 -7.08 12.20 -13.05
N LEU A 244 -6.52 13.41 -12.95
CA LEU A 244 -7.25 14.56 -12.42
C LEU A 244 -8.44 14.93 -13.32
N GLY A 245 -8.26 14.94 -14.64
CA GLY A 245 -9.37 15.19 -15.58
C GLY A 245 -10.50 14.17 -15.44
N TRP A 246 -10.17 12.90 -15.19
CA TRP A 246 -11.17 11.88 -14.85
C TRP A 246 -11.88 12.18 -13.53
N LEU A 247 -11.14 12.49 -12.46
CA LEU A 247 -11.75 12.80 -11.16
C LEU A 247 -12.63 14.05 -11.25
N ASP A 248 -12.20 15.09 -11.95
CA ASP A 248 -12.98 16.32 -12.17
C ASP A 248 -14.28 16.03 -12.92
N GLN A 249 -14.24 15.16 -13.94
CA GLN A 249 -15.43 14.73 -14.68
C GLN A 249 -16.49 14.06 -13.78
N TRP A 250 -16.05 13.28 -12.79
CA TRP A 250 -16.95 12.52 -11.92
C TRP A 250 -17.23 13.17 -10.56
N GLN A 251 -16.71 14.37 -10.33
CA GLN A 251 -17.01 15.13 -9.11
C GLN A 251 -18.51 15.43 -9.03
N GLN A 252 -19.09 15.16 -7.88
CA GLN A 252 -20.47 15.45 -7.54
C GLN A 252 -20.53 16.54 -6.48
N SER A 253 -21.59 17.34 -6.51
CA SER A 253 -21.91 18.25 -5.41
C SER A 253 -22.71 17.53 -4.33
N GLY A 254 -22.38 17.77 -3.06
CA GLY A 254 -23.11 17.22 -1.92
C GLY A 254 -23.29 18.25 -0.80
N PRO A 255 -24.17 17.98 0.19
CA PRO A 255 -24.47 18.92 1.28
C PRO A 255 -23.25 19.30 2.15
N THR A 256 -22.24 18.43 2.20
CA THR A 256 -21.01 18.62 3.00
C THR A 256 -19.80 19.00 2.14
N GLY A 257 -20.01 19.32 0.86
CA GLY A 257 -18.94 19.60 -0.10
C GLY A 257 -18.90 18.60 -1.26
N PRO A 258 -17.87 18.67 -2.12
CA PRO A 258 -17.73 17.76 -3.24
C PRO A 258 -17.49 16.32 -2.78
N TRP A 259 -17.99 15.36 -3.55
CA TRP A 259 -17.76 13.93 -3.34
C TRP A 259 -17.60 13.21 -4.69
N TRP A 260 -17.03 12.02 -4.65
CA TRP A 260 -16.81 11.19 -5.84
C TRP A 260 -17.46 9.83 -5.66
N PRO A 261 -18.16 9.30 -6.67
CA PRO A 261 -18.61 7.92 -6.65
C PRO A 261 -17.40 6.99 -6.50
N TYR A 262 -17.57 5.96 -5.66
CA TYR A 262 -16.49 5.00 -5.42
C TYR A 262 -16.14 4.22 -6.69
N TRP A 263 -17.17 3.87 -7.47
CA TRP A 263 -17.07 3.18 -8.74
C TRP A 263 -17.81 3.95 -9.82
N ILE A 264 -17.20 3.99 -11.00
CA ILE A 264 -17.83 4.41 -12.24
C ILE A 264 -18.00 3.16 -13.10
N THR A 265 -19.22 2.93 -13.56
CA THR A 265 -19.59 1.76 -14.37
C THR A 265 -20.17 2.22 -15.70
N ARG A 266 -20.30 1.28 -16.64
CA ARG A 266 -21.13 1.50 -17.83
C ARG A 266 -22.60 1.67 -17.41
N ALA A 267 -23.35 2.39 -18.24
CA ALA A 267 -24.77 2.63 -18.08
C ALA A 267 -25.59 1.50 -18.73
#